data_AF-A0A9X5X9I6-F1
#
_entry.id   AF-A0A9X5X9I6-F1
#
_cell.length_a   1.000
_cell.length_b   1.000
_cell.length_c   1.000
_cell.angle_alpha   90.00
_cell.angle_beta   90.00
_cell.angle_gamma   90.00
#
_symmetry.space_group_name_H-M   'P 1'
#
loop_
_entity.id
_entity.type
_entity.pdbx_description
1 polymer ?
#
loop_
_entity_poly.entity_id
_entity_poly.type
_entity_poly.pdbx_seq_one_letter_code
_entity_poly.pdbx_strand_id
1 'polypeptide(L)'
;MGYLRGFIPWIVAGVVSSFDWRWGAIAGLVSGLLLLLQDRFRGVGLDALILEISTVVYFVVVGAVAVADPGSALADHTDVVSFGWLAATAWGTLAIRRPFTLGIAKRQTPPEYWDMPEFVRVNNHITSAWGAGFT
;
A
#
# COMPACT_ATOMS: atom_id res chain seq x y z
N MET A 1 -5.86 7.48 16.32
CA MET A 1 -6.73 6.92 15.26
C MET A 1 -6.08 7.16 13.90
N GLY A 2 -5.42 6.14 13.32
CA GLY A 2 -4.62 6.29 12.10
C GLY A 2 -4.90 5.25 11.00
N TYR A 3 -5.71 4.23 11.26
CA TYR A 3 -5.91 3.11 10.34
C TYR A 3 -6.55 3.51 9.01
N LEU A 4 -7.58 4.35 9.05
CA LEU A 4 -8.27 4.83 7.85
C LEU A 4 -7.34 5.61 6.91
N ARG A 5 -6.31 6.29 7.43
CA ARG A 5 -5.41 7.11 6.61
C ARG A 5 -4.65 6.28 5.57
N GLY A 6 -4.22 5.08 5.92
CA GLY A 6 -3.51 4.19 4.98
C GLY A 6 -4.40 3.73 3.82
N PHE A 7 -5.72 3.69 4.02
CA PHE A 7 -6.68 3.26 2.99
C PHE A 7 -7.23 4.41 2.15
N ILE A 8 -7.01 5.67 2.52
CA ILE A 8 -7.52 6.84 1.78
C ILE A 8 -7.22 6.77 0.27
N PRO A 9 -5.98 6.45 -0.18
CA PRO A 9 -5.69 6.41 -1.61
C PRO A 9 -6.53 5.39 -2.38
N TRP A 10 -6.74 4.22 -1.77
CA TRP A 10 -7.55 3.14 -2.34
C TRP A 10 -9.04 3.49 -2.36
N ILE A 11 -9.56 4.10 -1.31
CA ILE A 11 -10.95 4.55 -1.23
C ILE A 11 -11.22 5.64 -2.27
N VAL A 12 -10.33 6.65 -2.34
CA VAL A 12 -10.44 7.75 -3.32
C VAL A 12 -10.38 7.19 -4.73
N ALA A 13 -9.43 6.30 -5.02
CA ALA A 13 -9.32 5.68 -6.33
C ALA A 13 -10.58 4.89 -6.70
N GLY A 14 -11.09 4.04 -5.80
CA GLY A 14 -12.28 3.21 -6.07
C GLY A 14 -13.56 4.02 -6.28
N VAL A 15 -13.71 5.15 -5.59
CA VAL A 15 -14.85 6.05 -5.82
C VAL A 15 -14.71 6.77 -7.16
N VAL A 16 -13.54 7.33 -7.45
CA VAL A 16 -13.34 8.13 -8.67
C VAL A 16 -13.29 7.24 -9.92
N SER A 17 -12.80 5.99 -9.81
CA SER A 17 -12.77 5.03 -10.91
C SER A 17 -14.17 4.63 -11.40
N SER A 18 -15.21 4.81 -10.59
CA SER A 18 -16.60 4.57 -11.01
C SER A 18 -17.08 5.51 -12.12
N PHE A 19 -16.41 6.67 -12.27
CA PHE A 19 -16.66 7.60 -13.37
C PHE A 19 -15.69 7.36 -14.52
N ASP A 20 -14.39 7.25 -14.20
CA ASP A 20 -13.31 6.98 -15.15
C ASP A 20 -12.08 6.50 -14.37
N TRP A 21 -11.59 5.30 -14.71
CA TRP A 21 -10.44 4.68 -14.05
C TRP A 21 -9.13 5.49 -14.14
N ARG A 22 -8.97 6.34 -15.15
CA ARG A 22 -7.82 7.25 -15.30
C ARG A 22 -7.82 8.28 -14.19
N TRP A 23 -8.98 8.90 -13.95
CA TRP A 23 -9.17 9.84 -12.87
C TRP A 23 -9.07 9.12 -11.51
N GLY A 24 -9.53 7.87 -11.43
CA GLY A 24 -9.32 7.00 -10.27
C GLY A 24 -7.84 6.84 -9.91
N ALA A 25 -7.02 6.47 -10.90
CA ALA A 25 -5.58 6.29 -10.71
C ALA A 25 -4.86 7.60 -10.35
N ILE A 26 -5.21 8.71 -10.99
CA ILE A 26 -4.64 10.04 -10.68
C ILE A 26 -5.02 10.47 -9.25
N ALA A 27 -6.29 10.31 -8.86
CA ALA A 27 -6.76 10.70 -7.53
C ALA A 27 -6.12 9.83 -6.44
N GLY A 28 -5.97 8.53 -6.68
CA GLY A 28 -5.21 7.61 -5.84
C GLY A 28 -3.74 8.02 -5.72
N LEU A 29 -3.09 8.37 -6.84
CA LEU A 29 -1.70 8.83 -6.86
C LEU A 29 -1.51 10.12 -6.05
N VAL A 30 -2.35 11.13 -6.29
CA VAL A 30 -2.26 12.43 -5.61
C VAL A 30 -2.48 12.25 -4.10
N SER A 31 -3.53 11.53 -3.70
CA SER A 31 -3.78 11.28 -2.27
C SER A 31 -2.69 10.45 -1.61
N GLY A 32 -2.15 9.43 -2.30
CA GLY A 32 -1.01 8.64 -1.84
C GLY A 32 0.25 9.47 -1.64
N LEU A 33 0.61 10.31 -2.62
CA LEU A 33 1.75 11.22 -2.53
C LEU A 33 1.60 12.24 -1.41
N LEU A 34 0.41 12.82 -1.25
CA LEU A 34 0.13 13.77 -0.17
C LEU A 34 0.33 13.13 1.21
N LEU A 35 -0.15 11.90 1.41
CA LEU A 35 0.01 11.19 2.68
C LEU A 35 1.47 10.77 2.92
N LEU A 36 2.14 10.26 1.89
CA LEU A 36 3.55 9.89 1.95
C LEU A 36 4.42 11.10 2.33
N LEU A 37 4.18 12.26 1.70
CA LEU A 37 4.88 13.51 2.01
C LEU A 37 4.57 13.98 3.42
N GLN A 38 3.31 13.95 3.86
CA GLN A 38 2.93 14.34 5.22
C GLN A 38 3.64 13.49 6.28
N ASP A 39 3.71 12.16 6.08
CA ASP A 39 4.38 11.28 7.03
C ASP A 39 5.90 11.47 6.98
N ARG A 40 6.47 11.72 5.79
CA ARG A 40 7.89 12.05 5.65
C ARG A 40 8.26 13.37 6.33
N PHE A 41 7.39 14.39 6.26
CA PHE A 41 7.55 15.67 6.96
C PHE A 41 7.41 15.54 8.47
N ARG A 42 6.64 14.54 8.96
CA ARG A 42 6.57 14.19 10.39
C ARG A 42 7.76 13.38 10.89
N GLY A 43 8.75 13.11 10.03
CA GLY A 43 9.96 12.36 10.41
C GLY A 43 9.77 10.86 10.46
N VAL A 44 8.72 10.31 9.85
CA VAL A 44 8.52 8.86 9.77
C VAL A 44 9.62 8.23 8.91
N GLY A 45 10.24 7.16 9.44
CA GLY A 45 11.28 6.40 8.73
C GLY A 45 10.76 5.71 7.47
N LEU A 46 11.62 5.54 6.47
CA LEU A 46 11.27 4.90 5.20
C LEU A 46 10.87 3.43 5.36
N ASP A 47 11.46 2.74 6.34
CA ASP A 47 11.09 1.38 6.72
C ASP A 47 9.63 1.29 7.21
N ALA A 48 9.11 2.38 7.76
CA ALA A 48 7.73 2.49 8.17
C ALA A 48 6.76 2.86 7.04
N LEU A 49 7.27 3.26 5.88
CA LEU A 49 6.50 3.79 4.74
C LEU A 49 6.42 2.84 3.54
N ILE A 50 6.81 1.57 3.72
CA ILE A 50 6.89 0.59 2.64
C ILE A 50 5.54 0.42 1.93
N LEU A 51 4.43 0.39 2.67
CA LEU A 51 3.10 0.22 2.11
C LEU A 51 2.64 1.47 1.34
N GLU A 52 2.92 2.66 1.88
CA GLU A 52 2.61 3.94 1.27
C GLU A 52 3.40 4.14 -0.03
N ILE A 53 4.70 3.78 -0.03
CA ILE A 53 5.53 3.78 -1.23
C ILE A 53 4.99 2.77 -2.25
N SER A 54 4.68 1.55 -1.83
CA SER A 54 4.08 0.53 -2.71
C SER A 54 2.77 1.01 -3.34
N THR A 55 1.92 1.68 -2.54
CA THR A 55 0.64 2.26 -3.01
C THR A 55 0.87 3.35 -4.05
N VAL A 56 1.85 4.23 -3.84
CA VAL A 56 2.21 5.25 -4.84
C VAL A 56 2.72 4.60 -6.12
N VAL A 57 3.60 3.59 -6.01
CA VAL A 57 4.13 2.86 -7.18
C VAL A 57 3.01 2.20 -7.97
N TYR A 58 2.06 1.55 -7.29
CA TYR A 58 0.87 0.98 -7.92
C TYR A 58 0.13 2.01 -8.77
N PHE A 59 -0.23 3.15 -8.18
CA PHE A 59 -0.99 4.18 -8.90
C PHE A 59 -0.20 4.85 -10.01
N VAL A 60 1.13 4.95 -9.90
CA VAL A 60 1.99 5.37 -11.02
C VAL A 60 1.89 4.39 -12.18
N VAL A 61 2.01 3.09 -11.92
CA VAL A 61 1.98 2.05 -12.97
C VAL A 61 0.59 1.97 -13.61
N VAL A 62 -0.46 1.83 -12.80
CA VAL A 62 -1.84 1.75 -13.31
C VAL A 62 -2.27 3.05 -13.98
N GLY A 63 -1.89 4.20 -13.43
CA GLY A 63 -2.15 5.49 -14.06
C GLY A 63 -1.46 5.66 -15.40
N ALA A 64 -0.21 5.20 -15.53
CA ALA A 64 0.51 5.22 -16.81
C ALA A 64 -0.19 4.34 -17.86
N VAL A 65 -0.62 3.13 -17.48
CA VAL A 65 -1.40 2.25 -18.36
C VAL A 65 -2.72 2.92 -18.76
N ALA A 66 -3.47 3.44 -17.79
CA ALA A 66 -4.78 4.04 -18.04
C ALA A 66 -4.70 5.28 -18.96
N VAL A 67 -3.61 6.04 -18.89
CA VAL A 67 -3.37 7.18 -19.79
C VAL A 67 -2.91 6.72 -21.18
N ALA A 68 -2.06 5.69 -21.25
CA ALA A 68 -1.51 5.21 -22.51
C ALA A 68 -2.52 4.40 -23.34
N ASP A 69 -3.34 3.58 -22.69
CA ASP A 69 -4.37 2.75 -23.30
C ASP A 69 -5.67 2.79 -22.45
N PRO A 70 -6.50 3.83 -22.62
CA PRO A 70 -7.76 3.97 -21.90
C PRO A 70 -8.76 2.82 -22.14
N GLY A 71 -8.63 2.11 -23.25
CA GLY A 71 -9.50 0.99 -23.65
C GLY A 71 -8.95 -0.38 -23.27
N SER A 72 -7.89 -0.42 -22.45
CA SER A 72 -7.28 -1.67 -22.01
C SER A 72 -8.27 -2.55 -21.26
N ALA A 73 -8.19 -3.87 -21.47
CA ALA A 73 -8.94 -4.86 -20.69
C ALA A 73 -8.61 -4.80 -19.17
N LEU A 74 -7.52 -4.13 -18.79
CA LEU A 74 -7.19 -3.85 -17.39
C LEU A 74 -8.21 -2.96 -16.69
N ALA A 75 -8.93 -2.10 -17.43
CA ALA A 75 -9.96 -1.24 -16.86
C ALA A 75 -11.04 -2.05 -16.13
N ASP A 76 -11.47 -3.16 -16.75
CA ASP A 76 -12.52 -4.07 -16.22
C ASP A 76 -12.03 -4.97 -15.08
N HIS A 77 -10.73 -5.02 -14.83
CA HIS A 77 -10.10 -5.91 -13.84
C HIS A 77 -9.20 -5.15 -12.85
N THR A 78 -9.47 -3.86 -12.65
CA THR A 78 -8.69 -3.00 -11.75
C THR A 78 -8.67 -3.53 -10.30
N ASP A 79 -9.75 -4.20 -9.87
CA ASP A 79 -9.88 -4.90 -8.60
C ASP A 79 -8.89 -6.07 -8.48
N VAL A 80 -8.86 -6.96 -9.47
CA VAL A 80 -7.92 -8.11 -9.52
C VAL A 80 -6.48 -7.62 -9.53
N VAL A 81 -6.18 -6.58 -10.30
CA VAL A 81 -4.84 -5.97 -10.37
C VAL A 81 -4.45 -5.35 -9.03
N SER A 82 -5.39 -4.71 -8.33
CA SER A 82 -5.17 -4.17 -6.97
C SER A 82 -4.84 -5.26 -5.97
N PHE A 83 -5.65 -6.32 -5.91
CA PHE A 83 -5.42 -7.46 -5.00
C PHE A 83 -4.11 -8.18 -5.32
N GLY A 84 -3.83 -8.41 -6.61
CA GLY A 84 -2.55 -9.00 -7.05
C GLY A 84 -1.35 -8.16 -6.65
N TRP A 85 -1.44 -6.82 -6.75
CA TRP A 85 -0.37 -5.93 -6.30
C TRP A 85 -0.17 -5.97 -4.77
N LEU A 86 -1.27 -5.99 -4.01
CA LEU A 86 -1.22 -6.10 -2.56
C LEU A 86 -0.63 -7.46 -2.12
N ALA A 87 -1.00 -8.55 -2.78
CA ALA A 87 -0.41 -9.87 -2.60
C ALA A 87 1.10 -9.85 -2.88
N ALA A 88 1.50 -9.29 -4.03
CA ALA A 88 2.90 -9.15 -4.41
C ALA A 88 3.69 -8.31 -3.39
N THR A 89 3.09 -7.24 -2.87
CA THR A 89 3.69 -6.42 -1.81
C THR A 89 3.84 -7.20 -0.51
N ALA A 90 2.79 -7.91 -0.07
CA ALA A 90 2.82 -8.70 1.16
C ALA A 90 3.88 -9.81 1.09
N TRP A 91 3.87 -10.61 0.01
CA TRP A 91 4.85 -11.68 -0.18
C TRP A 91 6.26 -11.15 -0.43
N GLY A 92 6.41 -10.09 -1.24
CA GLY A 92 7.71 -9.48 -1.53
C GLY A 92 8.39 -8.91 -0.29
N THR A 93 7.62 -8.20 0.55
CA THR A 93 8.13 -7.65 1.82
C THR A 93 8.50 -8.74 2.82
N LEU A 94 7.72 -9.83 2.86
CA LEU A 94 8.03 -11.00 3.66
C LEU A 94 9.31 -11.71 3.17
N ALA A 95 9.50 -11.85 1.86
CA ALA A 95 10.66 -12.50 1.25
C ALA A 95 11.98 -11.76 1.56
N ILE A 96 11.96 -10.42 1.60
CA ILE A 96 13.12 -9.60 1.99
C ILE A 96 13.28 -9.46 3.52
N ARG A 97 12.51 -10.22 4.31
CA ARG A 97 12.50 -10.20 5.79
C ARG A 97 12.16 -8.84 6.40
N ARG A 98 11.36 -8.04 5.69
CA ARG A 98 10.87 -6.73 6.17
C ARG A 98 9.35 -6.64 5.93
N PRO A 99 8.55 -7.47 6.62
CA PRO A 99 7.10 -7.50 6.44
C PRO A 99 6.50 -6.09 6.52
N PHE A 100 5.62 -5.73 5.58
CA PHE A 100 5.07 -4.36 5.51
C PHE A 100 4.38 -3.92 6.82
N THR A 101 3.84 -4.87 7.60
CA THR A 101 3.18 -4.58 8.88
C THR A 101 4.14 -4.13 9.96
N LEU A 102 5.43 -4.50 9.89
CA LEU A 102 6.44 -4.13 10.88
C LEU A 102 6.58 -2.61 11.00
N GLY A 103 6.57 -1.93 9.87
CA GLY A 103 6.63 -0.47 9.80
C GLY A 103 5.46 0.20 10.53
N ILE A 104 4.26 -0.36 10.38
CA ILE A 104 3.03 0.12 11.03
C ILE A 104 3.08 -0.17 12.53
N ALA A 105 3.51 -1.39 12.91
CA ALA A 105 3.59 -1.81 14.30
C ALA A 105 4.59 -0.95 15.10
N LYS A 106 5.75 -0.63 14.53
CA LYS A 106 6.74 0.24 15.18
C LYS A 106 6.20 1.63 15.54
N ARG A 107 5.22 2.16 14.80
CA ARG A 107 4.59 3.46 15.13
C ARG A 107 3.68 3.40 16.37
N GLN A 108 3.26 2.20 16.77
CA GLN A 108 2.30 1.99 17.85
C GLN A 108 2.92 1.28 19.07
N THR A 109 4.14 0.79 18.93
CA THR A 109 4.84 0.00 19.95
C THR A 109 6.10 0.75 20.41
N PRO A 110 6.40 0.77 21.72
CA PRO A 110 7.63 1.38 22.23
C PRO A 110 8.91 0.80 21.60
N PRO A 111 9.97 1.61 21.39
CA PRO A 111 11.19 1.17 20.72
C PRO A 111 11.91 -0.01 21.37
N GLU A 112 11.73 -0.23 22.67
CA GLU A 112 12.39 -1.33 23.39
C GLU A 112 11.96 -2.72 22.87
N TYR A 113 10.79 -2.80 22.21
CA TYR A 113 10.26 -4.04 21.65
C TYR A 113 10.62 -4.26 20.17
N TRP A 114 11.16 -3.24 19.48
CA TRP A 114 11.29 -3.27 18.01
C TRP A 114 12.22 -4.37 17.50
N ASP A 115 13.25 -4.71 18.28
CA ASP A 115 14.26 -5.71 17.94
C ASP A 115 13.99 -7.07 18.58
N MET A 116 12.88 -7.22 19.30
CA MET A 116 12.50 -8.52 19.89
C MET A 116 12.13 -9.52 18.77
N PRO A 117 12.69 -10.74 18.78
CA PRO A 117 12.37 -11.78 17.79
C PRO A 117 10.88 -12.10 17.70
N GLU A 118 10.16 -12.03 18.83
CA GLU A 118 8.72 -12.25 18.93
C GLU A 118 7.94 -11.16 18.20
N PHE A 119 8.36 -9.91 18.32
CA PHE A 119 7.73 -8.76 17.65
C PHE A 119 7.83 -8.90 16.12
N VAL A 120 9.00 -9.28 15.62
CA VAL A 120 9.19 -9.56 14.19
C VAL A 120 8.38 -10.77 13.75
N ARG A 121 8.32 -11.83 14.57
CA ARG A 121 7.56 -13.06 14.26
C ARG A 121 6.06 -12.82 14.12
N VAL A 122 5.47 -12.03 15.03
CA VAL A 122 4.05 -11.65 14.95
C VAL A 122 3.77 -10.88 13.65
N ASN A 123 4.64 -9.93 13.30
CA ASN A 123 4.49 -9.18 12.05
C ASN A 123 4.62 -10.06 10.80
N ASN A 124 5.51 -11.06 10.82
CA ASN A 124 5.58 -12.06 9.75
C ASN A 124 4.27 -12.84 9.61
N HIS A 125 3.67 -13.28 10.72
CA HIS A 125 2.38 -13.98 10.69
C HIS A 125 1.25 -13.10 10.17
N ILE A 126 1.13 -11.86 10.65
CA ILE A 126 0.09 -10.92 10.18
C ILE A 126 0.29 -10.62 8.69
N THR A 127 1.53 -10.39 8.24
CA THR A 127 1.83 -10.16 6.82
C THR A 127 1.50 -11.39 5.97
N SER A 128 1.77 -12.60 6.46
CA SER A 128 1.39 -13.84 5.76
C SER A 128 -0.12 -14.03 5.67
N ALA A 129 -0.87 -13.66 6.71
CA ALA A 129 -2.33 -13.71 6.69
C ALA A 129 -2.91 -12.74 5.66
N TRP A 130 -2.35 -11.54 5.55
CA TRP A 130 -2.69 -10.60 4.48
C TRP A 130 -2.33 -11.13 3.10
N GLY A 131 -1.10 -11.63 2.91
CA GLY A 131 -0.66 -12.22 1.65
C GLY A 131 -1.59 -13.35 1.19
N ALA A 132 -1.99 -14.22 2.12
CA ALA A 132 -2.96 -15.29 1.85
C ALA A 132 -4.37 -14.76 1.57
N GLY A 133 -4.82 -13.70 2.25
CA GLY A 133 -6.13 -13.09 1.99
C GLY A 133 -6.22 -12.32 0.67
N PHE A 134 -5.09 -11.89 0.11
CA PHE A 134 -5.01 -11.21 -1.18
C PHE A 134 -4.81 -12.16 -2.37
N THR A 135 -4.46 -13.43 -2.13
CA THR A 135 -4.19 -14.45 -3.15
C THR A 135 -5.41 -15.36 -3.33
#